data_AF-A0A553EUL8-F1
#
_entry.id   AF-A0A553EUL8-F1
#
_cell.length_a   1.000
_cell.length_b   1.000
_cell.length_c   1.000
_cell.angle_alpha   90.00
_cell.angle_beta   90.00
_cell.angle_gamma   90.00
#
_symmetry.space_group_name_H-M   'P 1'
#
loop_
_entity.id
_entity.type
_entity.pdbx_description
1 polymer ?
#
loop_
_entity_poly.entity_id
_entity_poly.type
_entity_poly.pdbx_seq_one_letter_code
_entity_poly.pdbx_strand_id
1 'polypeptide(L)'
;MKLILCIALLCVTNSLRAQVEHNFVLGPSKTTCDSLSITKEDTGGLIETIRNTSFRYQEQMKISRYKIPQQAWYYSCDGQTGYLIVRETKDVEKIYDNVTKETWQTLMDTNDPITLYKKLKEEKVLKELQEE
;
A
#
# COMPACT_ATOMS: atom_id res chain seq x y z
N MET A 1 -36.67 14.27 49.18
CA MET A 1 -37.00 13.33 48.08
C MET A 1 -36.51 13.87 46.74
N LYS A 2 -35.19 14.12 46.58
CA LYS A 2 -34.55 14.61 45.34
C LYS A 2 -33.04 14.29 45.34
N LEU A 3 -32.66 13.01 45.44
CA LEU A 3 -31.23 12.64 45.40
C LEU A 3 -30.94 11.23 44.89
N ILE A 4 -31.87 10.63 44.13
CA ILE A 4 -31.71 9.26 43.61
C ILE A 4 -32.22 9.22 42.17
N LEU A 5 -31.65 10.04 41.29
CA LEU A 5 -31.98 9.98 39.84
C LEU A 5 -30.85 10.51 38.93
N CYS A 6 -29.59 10.44 39.36
CA CYS A 6 -28.46 10.92 38.54
C CYS A 6 -27.37 9.88 38.26
N ILE A 7 -27.47 8.65 38.78
CA ILE A 7 -26.39 7.64 38.65
C ILE A 7 -26.64 6.64 37.51
N ALA A 8 -27.83 6.63 36.90
CA ALA A 8 -28.18 5.66 35.85
C ALA A 8 -27.83 6.12 34.40
N LEU A 9 -27.06 7.21 34.22
CA LEU A 9 -26.74 7.75 32.88
C LEU A 9 -25.27 7.58 32.44
N LEU A 10 -24.45 6.83 33.18
CA LEU A 10 -23.00 6.73 32.92
C LEU A 10 -22.52 5.38 32.33
N CYS A 11 -23.41 4.43 32.04
CA CYS A 11 -22.98 3.05 31.73
C CYS A 11 -23.26 2.53 30.31
N VAL A 12 -23.58 3.38 29.31
CA VAL A 12 -23.92 2.88 27.96
C VAL A 12 -23.03 3.38 26.82
N THR A 13 -21.93 4.07 27.10
CA THR A 13 -20.89 4.30 26.09
C THR A 13 -19.85 3.17 26.08
N ASN A 14 -20.31 1.92 26.14
CA ASN A 14 -19.45 0.80 25.77
C ASN A 14 -19.25 0.90 24.27
N SER A 15 -18.05 1.37 23.94
CA SER A 15 -17.56 1.54 22.58
C SER A 15 -17.83 0.26 21.79
N LEU A 16 -18.74 0.34 20.81
CA LEU A 16 -18.69 -0.50 19.63
C LEU A 16 -17.41 -0.13 18.88
N ARG A 17 -16.25 -0.49 19.43
CA ARG A 17 -15.04 -0.66 18.64
C ARG A 17 -15.33 -1.89 17.80
N ALA A 18 -15.93 -1.66 16.63
CA ALA A 18 -15.80 -2.57 15.52
C ALA A 18 -14.30 -2.83 15.38
N GLN A 19 -13.84 -3.95 15.91
CA GLN A 19 -12.51 -4.43 15.62
C GLN A 19 -12.57 -4.74 14.13
N VAL A 20 -11.98 -3.85 13.33
CA VAL A 20 -11.65 -4.15 11.95
C VAL A 20 -10.78 -5.39 12.05
N GLU A 21 -11.31 -6.54 11.65
CA GLU A 21 -10.52 -7.74 11.44
C GLU A 21 -9.51 -7.41 10.34
N HIS A 22 -8.33 -6.96 10.76
CA HIS A 22 -7.15 -7.00 9.93
C HIS A 22 -6.78 -8.48 9.84
N ASN A 23 -7.42 -9.18 8.90
CA ASN A 23 -6.99 -10.49 8.44
C ASN A 23 -5.58 -10.31 7.86
N PHE A 24 -4.58 -10.36 8.73
CA PHE A 24 -3.19 -10.42 8.33
C PHE A 24 -3.00 -11.78 7.68
N VAL A 25 -3.10 -11.80 6.36
CA VAL A 25 -2.69 -12.95 5.56
C VAL A 25 -1.19 -13.10 5.80
N LEU A 26 -0.82 -14.03 6.68
CA LEU A 26 0.57 -14.41 6.87
C LEU A 26 1.04 -15.04 5.56
N GLY A 27 1.92 -14.32 4.87
CA GLY A 27 2.53 -14.80 3.63
C GLY A 27 3.30 -16.12 3.84
N PRO A 28 3.58 -16.84 2.75
CA PRO A 28 4.27 -18.13 2.80
C PRO A 28 5.66 -17.98 3.44
N SER A 29 6.07 -18.99 4.24
CA SER A 29 7.40 -19.06 4.86
C SER A 29 8.54 -19.31 3.86
N LYS A 30 8.21 -19.70 2.63
CA LYS A 30 9.12 -19.84 1.50
C LYS A 30 8.69 -18.90 0.38
N THR A 31 9.54 -17.92 0.08
CA THR A 31 9.35 -16.95 -0.99
C THR A 31 10.30 -17.23 -2.15
N THR A 32 9.87 -16.94 -3.38
CA THR A 32 10.73 -17.05 -4.56
C THR A 32 11.40 -15.72 -4.92
N CYS A 33 11.04 -14.65 -4.21
CA CYS A 33 11.47 -13.31 -4.52
C CYS A 33 12.98 -13.06 -4.28
N ASP A 34 13.67 -13.91 -3.51
CA ASP A 34 15.13 -13.87 -3.35
C ASP A 34 15.89 -14.21 -4.66
N SER A 35 15.22 -14.88 -5.60
CA SER A 35 15.77 -15.26 -6.91
C SER A 35 15.36 -14.32 -8.05
N LEU A 36 14.68 -13.22 -7.73
CA LEU A 36 14.14 -12.29 -8.70
C LEU A 36 15.27 -11.41 -9.30
N SER A 37 15.85 -11.85 -10.41
CA SER A 37 16.81 -11.05 -11.16
C SER A 37 16.06 -10.12 -12.12
N ILE A 38 15.90 -8.85 -11.73
CA ILE A 38 15.22 -7.85 -12.57
C ILE A 38 16.26 -7.13 -13.44
N THR A 39 16.19 -7.35 -14.75
CA THR A 39 16.80 -6.46 -15.74
C THR A 39 15.79 -5.38 -16.13
N LYS A 40 16.22 -4.12 -16.21
CA LYS A 40 15.34 -2.95 -16.41
C LYS A 40 14.69 -2.85 -17.81
N GLU A 41 14.91 -3.81 -18.70
CA GLU A 41 14.65 -3.66 -20.14
C GLU A 41 13.19 -3.90 -20.55
N ASP A 42 12.35 -4.53 -19.72
CA ASP A 42 10.91 -4.70 -20.01
C ASP A 42 10.02 -4.47 -18.77
N THR A 43 9.34 -3.32 -18.74
CA THR A 43 8.40 -2.98 -17.66
C THR A 43 7.17 -3.91 -17.64
N GLY A 44 6.71 -4.38 -18.81
CA GLY A 44 5.53 -5.23 -18.91
C GLY A 44 5.81 -6.63 -18.35
N GLY A 45 6.86 -7.29 -18.85
CA GLY A 45 7.32 -8.58 -18.33
C GLY A 45 7.68 -8.53 -16.85
N LEU A 46 8.21 -7.40 -16.37
CA LEU A 46 8.54 -7.22 -14.96
C LEU A 46 7.30 -7.21 -14.04
N ILE A 47 6.25 -6.48 -14.42
CA ILE A 47 5.01 -6.44 -13.65
C ILE A 47 4.39 -7.83 -13.53
N GLU A 48 4.36 -8.60 -14.63
CA GLU A 48 3.87 -9.97 -14.63
C GLU A 48 4.73 -10.88 -13.74
N THR A 49 6.05 -10.76 -13.85
CA THR A 49 6.99 -11.55 -13.04
C THR A 49 6.78 -11.30 -11.54
N ILE A 50 6.61 -10.03 -11.12
CA ILE A 50 6.35 -9.69 -9.72
C ILE A 50 5.01 -10.26 -9.26
N ARG A 51 3.95 -10.16 -10.08
CA ARG A 51 2.64 -10.71 -9.72
C ARG A 51 2.64 -12.24 -9.58
N ASN A 52 3.47 -12.92 -10.37
CA ASN A 52 3.63 -14.38 -10.32
C ASN A 52 4.63 -14.83 -9.25
N THR A 53 5.34 -13.90 -8.61
CA THR A 53 6.33 -14.20 -7.58
C THR A 53 5.67 -14.29 -6.20
N SER A 54 6.11 -15.26 -5.41
CA SER A 54 5.69 -15.40 -4.02
C SER A 54 6.48 -14.42 -3.14
N PHE A 55 5.77 -13.44 -2.58
CA PHE A 55 6.32 -12.46 -1.64
C PHE A 55 5.80 -12.71 -0.22
N ARG A 56 6.61 -12.35 0.78
CA ARG A 56 6.26 -12.49 2.19
C ARG A 56 5.23 -11.44 2.62
N TYR A 57 5.33 -10.24 2.06
CA TYR A 57 4.44 -9.13 2.31
C TYR A 57 3.81 -8.70 1.00
N GLN A 58 2.48 -8.75 0.96
CA GLN A 58 1.67 -8.36 -0.19
C GLN A 58 0.48 -7.56 0.34
N GLU A 59 0.38 -6.31 -0.10
CA GLU A 59 -0.69 -5.41 0.32
C GLU A 59 -1.27 -4.71 -0.92
N GLN A 60 -2.54 -4.33 -0.85
CA GLN A 60 -3.20 -3.63 -1.95
C GLN A 60 -4.15 -2.57 -1.42
N MET A 61 -4.25 -1.47 -2.15
CA MET A 61 -5.21 -0.40 -1.86
C MET A 61 -5.92 0.05 -3.13
N LYS A 62 -7.24 0.21 -3.04
CA LYS A 62 -8.04 0.87 -4.07
C LYS A 62 -8.07 2.37 -3.75
N ILE A 63 -7.65 3.19 -4.69
CA ILE A 63 -7.48 4.63 -4.49
C ILE A 63 -8.66 5.40 -5.10
N SER A 64 -9.00 5.09 -6.34
CA SER A 64 -10.08 5.78 -7.05
C SER A 64 -10.76 4.89 -8.07
N ARG A 65 -12.01 5.23 -8.39
CA ARG A 65 -12.72 4.60 -9.51
C ARG A 65 -12.45 5.29 -10.85
N TYR A 66 -12.17 6.59 -10.83
CA TYR A 66 -12.15 7.43 -12.04
C TYR A 66 -10.92 8.34 -12.14
N LYS A 67 -10.19 8.54 -11.04
CA LYS A 67 -8.99 9.39 -11.02
C LYS A 67 -7.74 8.53 -11.00
N ILE A 68 -6.64 9.15 -11.42
CA ILE A 68 -5.30 8.57 -11.37
C ILE A 68 -4.71 8.87 -9.99
N PRO A 69 -4.16 7.88 -9.25
CA PRO A 69 -4.13 6.46 -9.58
C PRO A 69 -5.43 5.74 -9.15
N GLN A 70 -5.74 4.62 -9.80
CA GLN A 70 -6.93 3.82 -9.52
C GLN A 70 -6.69 2.81 -8.40
N GLN A 71 -5.55 2.12 -8.44
CA GLN A 71 -5.20 1.05 -7.51
C GLN A 71 -3.68 0.99 -7.35
N ALA A 72 -3.21 0.53 -6.19
CA ALA A 72 -1.80 0.26 -5.95
C ALA A 72 -1.62 -1.07 -5.22
N TRP A 73 -0.50 -1.73 -5.48
CA TRP A 73 -0.06 -2.97 -4.84
C TRP A 73 1.37 -2.84 -4.36
N TYR A 74 1.64 -3.32 -3.16
CA TYR A 74 2.97 -3.37 -2.56
C TYR A 74 3.41 -4.81 -2.37
N TYR A 75 4.63 -5.12 -2.83
CA TYR A 75 5.24 -6.45 -2.75
C TYR A 75 6.63 -6.34 -2.12
N SER A 76 6.88 -7.07 -1.04
CA SER A 76 8.17 -7.05 -0.35
C SER A 76 8.57 -8.44 0.18
N CYS A 77 9.86 -8.74 0.07
CA CYS A 77 10.47 -9.96 0.64
C CYS A 77 10.74 -9.81 2.14
N ASP A 78 11.31 -8.67 2.52
CA ASP A 78 11.88 -8.42 3.84
C ASP A 78 10.96 -7.60 4.76
N GLY A 79 9.95 -6.94 4.18
CA GLY A 79 9.03 -6.04 4.88
C GLY A 79 9.62 -4.67 5.16
N GLN A 80 10.75 -4.30 4.55
CA GLN A 80 11.38 -2.98 4.68
C GLN A 80 11.34 -2.22 3.37
N THR A 81 11.70 -2.86 2.27
CA THR A 81 11.65 -2.27 0.92
C THR A 81 11.02 -3.24 -0.07
N GLY A 82 10.52 -2.72 -1.19
CA GLY A 82 9.83 -3.57 -2.15
C GLY A 82 9.46 -2.86 -3.44
N TYR A 83 8.54 -3.48 -4.15
CA TYR A 83 7.98 -2.98 -5.40
C TYR A 83 6.60 -2.41 -5.13
N LEU A 84 6.35 -1.21 -5.65
CA LEU A 84 5.03 -0.61 -5.73
C LEU A 84 4.58 -0.64 -7.19
N ILE A 85 3.49 -1.35 -7.46
CA ILE A 85 2.83 -1.33 -8.75
C ILE A 85 1.61 -0.42 -8.63
N VAL A 86 1.49 0.56 -9.51
CA VAL A 86 0.38 1.52 -9.52
C VAL A 86 -0.35 1.45 -10.84
N ARG A 87 -1.65 1.19 -10.78
CA ARG A 87 -2.55 1.29 -11.93
C ARG A 87 -2.99 2.73 -12.10
N GLU A 88 -2.45 3.41 -13.10
CA GLU A 88 -2.85 4.78 -13.43
C GLU A 88 -4.20 4.80 -14.16
N THR A 89 -4.36 3.92 -15.15
CA THR A 89 -5.63 3.72 -15.88
C THR A 89 -5.87 2.23 -16.09
N LYS A 90 -6.96 1.83 -16.78
CA LYS A 90 -7.28 0.42 -17.01
C LYS A 90 -6.12 -0.36 -17.67
N ASP A 91 -5.39 0.30 -18.57
CA ASP A 91 -4.37 -0.32 -19.42
C ASP A 91 -2.95 0.23 -19.15
N VAL A 92 -2.80 1.12 -18.16
CA VAL A 92 -1.51 1.74 -17.81
C VAL A 92 -1.16 1.43 -16.37
N GLU A 93 -0.10 0.64 -16.22
CA GLU A 93 0.50 0.31 -14.93
C GLU A 93 1.95 0.84 -14.90
N LYS A 94 2.35 1.34 -13.73
CA LYS A 94 3.69 1.82 -13.44
C LYS A 94 4.27 1.01 -12.31
N ILE A 95 5.57 0.75 -12.39
CA ILE A 95 6.31 0.08 -11.33
C ILE A 95 7.34 1.03 -10.73
N TYR A 96 7.43 0.99 -9.41
CA TYR A 96 8.43 1.68 -8.63
C TYR A 96 9.16 0.64 -7.79
N ASP A 97 10.47 0.55 -7.97
CA ASP A 97 11.38 -0.23 -7.15
C ASP A 97 11.84 0.55 -5.91
N ASN A 98 12.42 -0.17 -4.95
CA ASN A 98 13.00 0.36 -3.71
C ASN A 98 12.04 1.24 -2.89
N VAL A 99 10.74 0.94 -2.93
CA VAL A 99 9.74 1.65 -2.14
C VAL A 99 9.79 1.14 -0.70
N THR A 100 10.05 2.05 0.24
CA THR A 100 10.09 1.72 1.67
C THR A 100 8.69 1.40 2.19
N LYS A 101 8.62 0.52 3.19
CA LYS A 101 7.37 0.22 3.90
C LYS A 101 6.74 1.48 4.49
N GLU A 102 7.54 2.41 4.97
CA GLU A 102 7.06 3.71 5.49
C GLU A 102 6.37 4.54 4.39
N THR A 103 6.96 4.63 3.20
CA THR A 103 6.34 5.33 2.05
C THR A 103 4.99 4.69 1.70
N TRP A 104 4.93 3.36 1.69
CA TRP A 104 3.70 2.62 1.43
C TRP A 104 2.64 2.86 2.52
N GLN A 105 3.01 2.77 3.80
CA GLN A 105 2.10 3.04 4.92
C GLN A 105 1.58 4.47 4.89
N THR A 106 2.44 5.44 4.59
CA THR A 106 2.03 6.85 4.43
C THR A 106 1.00 7.01 3.32
N LEU A 107 1.12 6.24 2.23
CA LEU A 107 0.14 6.23 1.15
C LEU A 107 -1.20 5.60 1.56
N MET A 108 -1.18 4.55 2.39
CA MET A 108 -2.39 3.91 2.90
C MET A 108 -3.13 4.78 3.93
N ASP A 109 -2.40 5.49 4.79
CA ASP A 109 -2.96 6.19 5.95
C ASP A 109 -3.40 7.63 5.64
N THR A 110 -3.05 8.17 4.48
CA THR A 110 -3.40 9.55 4.10
C THR A 110 -4.89 9.68 3.72
N ASN A 111 -5.46 10.85 4.04
CA ASN A 111 -6.80 11.23 3.60
C ASN A 111 -6.87 11.60 2.10
N ASP A 112 -5.71 11.90 1.48
CA ASP A 112 -5.61 12.23 0.05
C ASP A 112 -4.47 11.46 -0.63
N PRO A 113 -4.68 10.16 -0.91
CA PRO A 113 -3.69 9.31 -1.59
C PRO A 113 -3.36 9.74 -3.02
N ILE A 114 -4.28 10.45 -3.68
CA ILE A 114 -4.08 10.91 -5.06
C ILE A 114 -3.03 12.01 -5.10
N THR A 115 -3.18 13.02 -4.24
CA THR A 115 -2.22 14.13 -4.18
C THR A 115 -0.86 13.65 -3.72
N LEU A 116 -0.81 12.76 -2.72
CA LEU A 116 0.45 12.19 -2.25
C LEU A 116 1.17 11.39 -3.34
N TYR A 117 0.45 10.53 -4.09
CA TYR A 117 1.03 9.79 -5.20
C TYR A 117 1.67 10.70 -6.26
N LYS A 118 0.99 11.80 -6.64
CA LYS A 118 1.53 12.75 -7.61
C LYS A 118 2.85 13.35 -7.15
N LYS A 119 2.92 13.74 -5.87
CA LYS A 119 4.14 14.27 -5.27
C LYS A 119 5.29 13.25 -5.30
N LEU A 120 5.04 12.01 -4.88
CA LEU A 120 6.04 10.93 -4.90
C LEU A 120 6.55 10.64 -6.32
N LYS A 121 5.65 10.67 -7.32
CA LYS A 121 5.99 10.49 -8.72
C LYS A 121 6.91 11.60 -9.23
N GLU A 122 6.61 12.85 -8.91
CA GLU A 122 7.43 14.02 -9.30
C GLU A 122 8.82 13.98 -8.66
N GLU A 123 8.91 13.64 -7.36
CA GLU A 123 10.18 13.52 -6.66
C GLU A 123 11.09 12.43 -7.26
N LYS A 124 10.53 11.32 -7.74
CA LYS A 124 11.31 10.26 -8.39
C LYS A 124 11.85 10.71 -9.76
N VAL A 125 11.01 11.36 -10.58
CA VAL A 125 11.43 11.89 -11.89
C VAL A 125 12.57 12.91 -11.73
N LEU A 126 12.53 13.73 -10.68
CA LEU A 126 13.59 14.70 -10.41
C LEU A 126 14.92 14.04 -10.04
N LYS A 127 14.91 12.90 -9.35
CA LYS A 127 16.14 12.15 -9.03
C LYS A 127 16.78 11.54 -10.28
N GLU A 128 15.97 11.01 -11.19
CA GLU A 128 16.45 10.43 -12.45
C GLU A 128 17.14 11.48 -13.34
N LEU A 129 16.66 12.72 -13.36
CA LEU A 129 17.26 13.83 -14.12
C LEU A 129 18.59 14.38 -13.53
N GLN A 130 18.92 14.04 -12.29
CA GLN A 130 20.16 14.50 -11.63
C GLN A 130 21.30 13.48 -11.74
N GLU A 131 21.01 12.27 -12.22
CA GLU A 131 21.95 11.16 -12.35
C GLU A 131 22.44 10.95 -13.81
N GLU A 132 22.01 11.81 -14.75
CA GLU A 132 22.51 11.90 -16.14
C GLU A 132 23.52 13.05 -16.31
#